data_AF-Q97J44-F1
#
_entry.id   AF-Q97J44-F1
#
_cell.length_a   1.000
_cell.length_b   1.000
_cell.length_c   1.000
_cell.angle_alpha   90.00
_cell.angle_beta   90.00
_cell.angle_gamma   90.00
#
_symmetry.space_group_name_H-M   'P 1'
#
loop_
_entity.id
_entity.type
_entity.pdbx_description
1 polymer ?
#
loop_
_entity_poly.entity_id
_entity_poly.type
_entity_poly.pdbx_seq_one_letter_code
_entity_poly.pdbx_strand_id
1 'polypeptide(L)' 'MQGNLAPKQSGGYWNHLQEMKNSYVGLKRAQSTLEGSLKNPNLPSHTKEFIQSKYETTTKYLQRIEELFKAYGGIN' A
#
# COMPACT_ATOMS: atom_id res chain seq x y z
N MET A 1 16.48 -6.90 8.38
CA MET A 1 15.41 -7.49 9.21
C MET A 1 15.84 -8.89 9.61
N GLN A 2 15.85 -9.22 10.90
CA GLN A 2 16.36 -10.50 11.42
C GLN A 2 15.33 -11.61 11.14
N GLY A 3 15.80 -12.71 10.55
CA GLY A 3 15.00 -13.78 9.94
C GLY A 3 14.30 -14.75 10.90
N ASN A 4 13.89 -14.30 12.09
CA ASN A 4 13.05 -15.11 12.98
C ASN A 4 11.58 -14.88 12.64
N LEU A 5 11.01 -15.80 11.86
CA LEU A 5 9.60 -15.79 11.51
C LEU A 5 8.76 -16.21 12.73
N ALA A 6 7.66 -15.52 13.01
CA ALA A 6 6.77 -15.86 14.12
C ALA A 6 5.87 -17.06 13.74
N PRO A 7 5.68 -18.09 14.59
CA PRO A 7 4.83 -19.23 14.27
C PRO A 7 3.34 -18.82 14.18
N LYS A 8 2.59 -19.46 13.27
CA LYS A 8 1.14 -19.29 13.13
C LYS A 8 0.38 -20.35 13.94
N GLN A 9 -0.79 -20.02 14.48
CA GLN A 9 -1.66 -20.97 15.18
C GLN A 9 -2.18 -22.10 14.27
N SER A 10 -2.29 -21.85 12.97
CA SER A 10 -2.72 -22.82 11.95
C SER A 10 -1.59 -23.70 11.41
N GLY A 11 -0.37 -23.59 11.97
CA GLY A 11 0.85 -24.16 11.40
C GLY A 11 1.55 -23.22 10.40
N GLY A 12 2.87 -23.37 10.28
CA GLY A 12 3.75 -22.50 9.47
C GLY A 12 4.22 -21.24 10.21
N TYR A 13 4.81 -20.30 9.45
CA TYR A 13 5.37 -19.06 10.00
C TYR A 13 4.92 -17.82 9.25
N TRP A 14 4.79 -16.70 9.96
CA TRP A 14 4.55 -15.37 9.42
C TRP A 14 5.79 -14.84 8.71
N ASN A 15 5.65 -14.52 7.42
CA ASN A 15 6.64 -13.75 6.69
C ASN A 15 6.17 -12.31 6.56
N HIS A 16 6.18 -11.59 7.68
CA HIS A 16 5.72 -10.20 7.75
C HIS A 16 6.44 -9.28 6.76
N LEU A 17 7.72 -9.54 6.47
CA LEU A 17 8.44 -8.81 5.44
C LEU A 17 7.78 -9.00 4.06
N GLN A 18 7.55 -10.25 3.65
CA GLN A 18 6.88 -10.52 2.38
C GLN A 18 5.45 -9.99 2.34
N GLU A 19 4.72 -10.09 3.46
CA GLU A 19 3.36 -9.55 3.59
C GLU A 19 3.36 -8.03 3.39
N MET A 20 4.30 -7.31 4.02
CA MET A 20 4.46 -5.86 3.82
C MET A 20 4.84 -5.49 2.38
N LYS A 21 5.73 -6.26 1.73
CA LYS A 21 6.05 -6.07 0.30
C LYS A 21 4.82 -6.25 -0.58
N ASN A 22 4.04 -7.31 -0.33
CA ASN A 22 2.81 -7.56 -1.07
C ASN A 22 1.79 -6.44 -0.88
N SER A 23 1.63 -5.95 0.35
CA SER A 23 0.77 -4.80 0.66
C SER A 23 1.23 -3.53 -0.07
N TYR A 24 2.53 -3.26 -0.08
CA TYR A 24 3.11 -2.11 -0.79
C TYR A 24 2.81 -2.16 -2.30
N VAL A 25 3.04 -3.32 -2.95
CA VAL A 25 2.72 -3.52 -4.37
C VAL A 25 1.22 -3.33 -4.63
N GLY A 26 0.36 -3.87 -3.75
CA GLY A 26 -1.09 -3.68 -3.84
C GLY A 26 -1.51 -2.21 -3.76
N LEU A 27 -0.94 -1.45 -2.82
CA LEU A 27 -1.18 -0.02 -2.67
C LEU A 27 -0.70 0.79 -3.88
N LYS A 28 0.47 0.46 -4.46
CA LYS A 28 0.95 1.11 -5.70
C LYS A 28 0.00 0.91 -6.87
N ARG A 29 -0.54 -0.30 -7.04
CA ARG A 29 -1.56 -0.61 -8.06
C ARG A 29 -2.84 0.19 -7.81
N ALA A 30 -3.34 0.20 -6.58
CA ALA A 30 -4.52 0.97 -6.21
C ALA A 30 -4.34 2.47 -6.47
N GLN A 31 -3.20 3.04 -6.09
CA GLN A 31 -2.85 4.45 -6.35
C GLN A 31 -2.93 4.76 -7.85
N SER A 32 -2.30 3.94 -8.69
CA SER A 32 -2.30 4.13 -10.14
C SER A 32 -3.71 4.05 -10.74
N THR A 33 -4.55 3.11 -10.29
CA THR A 33 -5.93 2.98 -10.76
C THR A 33 -6.79 4.18 -10.35
N LEU A 34 -6.63 4.67 -9.11
CA LEU A 34 -7.34 5.84 -8.61
C LEU A 34 -6.92 7.11 -9.37
N GLU A 35 -5.62 7.28 -9.63
CA GLU A 35 -5.09 8.37 -10.45
C GLU A 35 -5.68 8.34 -11.87
N GLY A 36 -5.72 7.16 -12.49
CA GLY A 36 -6.33 6.98 -13.80
C GLY A 36 -7.81 7.36 -13.81
N SER A 37 -8.53 7.00 -12.75
CA SER A 37 -9.95 7.33 -12.59
C SER A 37 -10.19 8.85 -12.43
N LEU A 38 -9.30 9.55 -11.72
CA LEU A 38 -9.36 11.01 -11.53
C LEU A 38 -9.11 11.81 -12.82
N LYS A 39 -8.46 11.19 -13.83
CA LYS A 39 -8.23 11.79 -15.15
C LYS A 39 -9.48 11.78 -16.03
N ASN A 40 -10.56 11.10 -15.64
CA ASN A 40 -11.82 11.11 -16.38
C ASN A 40 -12.53 12.47 -16.26
N PRO A 41 -12.67 13.26 -17.35
CA PRO A 41 -13.32 14.57 -17.29
C PRO A 41 -14.82 14.50 -17.00
N ASN A 42 -15.46 13.35 -17.24
CA ASN A 42 -16.89 13.15 -17.06
C ASN A 42 -17.26 12.58 -15.68
N LEU A 43 -16.31 12.57 -14.74
CA LEU A 43 -16.52 12.01 -13.41
C LEU A 43 -17.39 12.97 -12.56
N PRO A 44 -18.52 12.52 -11.98
CA PRO A 44 -19.34 13.36 -11.11
C PRO A 44 -18.54 13.92 -9.94
N SER A 45 -18.81 15.16 -9.51
CA SER A 45 -18.03 15.83 -8.45
C SER A 45 -17.93 15.01 -7.17
N HIS A 46 -19.06 14.46 -6.70
CA HIS A 46 -19.07 13.65 -5.49
C HIS A 46 -18.22 12.38 -5.62
N THR A 47 -18.28 11.71 -6.78
CA THR A 47 -17.44 10.55 -7.08
C THR A 47 -15.97 10.95 -7.15
N LYS A 48 -15.66 12.11 -7.74
CA LYS A 48 -14.30 12.65 -7.80
C LYS A 48 -13.72 12.91 -6.42
N GLU A 49 -14.48 13.55 -5.54
CA GLU A 49 -14.09 13.80 -4.14
C GLU A 49 -13.84 12.49 -3.38
N PHE A 50 -14.71 11.49 -3.56
CA PHE A 50 -14.53 10.18 -2.95
C PHE A 50 -13.24 9.49 -3.44
N ILE A 51 -13.02 9.44 -4.76
CA ILE A 51 -11.83 8.83 -5.35
C ILE A 51 -10.56 9.58 -4.90
N GLN A 52 -10.61 10.91 -4.86
CA GLN A 52 -9.52 11.76 -4.38
C GLN A 52 -9.15 11.42 -2.94
N SER A 53 -10.14 11.29 -2.04
CA SER A 53 -9.92 10.89 -0.65
C SER A 53 -9.25 9.51 -0.54
N LYS A 54 -9.65 8.54 -1.38
CA LYS A 54 -9.00 7.22 -1.41
C LYS A 54 -7.59 7.28 -1.98
N TYR A 55 -7.34 8.12 -2.97
CA TYR A 55 -6.01 8.33 -3.53
C TYR A 55 -5.05 8.92 -2.48
N GLU A 56 -5.49 9.94 -1.76
CA GLU A 56 -4.72 10.55 -0.67
C GLU A 56 -4.43 9.57 0.47
N THR A 57 -5.45 8.81 0.89
CA THR A 57 -5.30 7.77 1.91
C THR A 57 -4.29 6.70 1.48
N THR A 58 -4.38 6.24 0.22
CA THR A 58 -3.43 5.25 -0.34
C THR A 58 -2.01 5.80 -0.37
N THR A 59 -1.86 7.06 -0.78
CA THR A 59 -0.56 7.75 -0.83
C THR A 59 0.06 7.88 0.56
N LYS A 60 -0.74 8.23 1.58
CA LYS A 60 -0.30 8.28 2.98
C LYS A 60 0.21 6.93 3.47
N TYR A 61 -0.47 5.82 3.15
CA TYR A 61 -0.01 4.50 3.54
C TYR A 61 1.27 4.06 2.83
N LEU A 62 1.42 4.40 1.55
CA LEU A 62 2.67 4.17 0.81
C LEU A 62 3.85 4.89 1.48
N GLN A 63 3.69 6.20 1.75
CA GLN A 63 4.71 7.00 2.44
C GLN A 63 5.07 6.40 3.81
N ARG A 64 4.06 5.95 4.57
CA ARG A 64 4.31 5.33 5.88
C ARG A 64 5.14 4.05 5.76
N ILE A 65 4.88 3.22 4.76
CA ILE A 65 5.68 2.01 4.51
C ILE A 65 7.10 2.40 4.10
N GLU A 66 7.27 3.35 3.17
CA GLU A 66 8.57 3.82 2.72
C GLU A 66 9.41 4.37 3.89
N GLU A 67 8.81 5.17 4.78
CA GLU A 67 9.44 5.68 6.00
C GLU A 67 9.93 4.56 6.93
N LEU A 68 9.05 3.59 7.22
CA LEU A 68 9.36 2.45 8.10
C LEU A 68 10.52 1.61 7.56
N PHE A 69 10.60 1.48 6.23
CA PHE A 69 11.61 0.67 5.56
C PHE A 69 12.88 1.44 5.20
N LYS A 70 12.88 2.77 5.34
CA LYS A 70 14.02 3.65 4.99
C LYS A 70 15.32 3.23 5.70
N ALA A 71 15.24 2.94 7.00
CA ALA A 71 16.39 2.49 7.79
C ALA A 71 16.94 1.11 7.38
N TYR A 72 16.18 0.35 6.57
CA TYR A 72 16.52 -1.01 6.14
C TYR A 72 16.86 -1.10 4.64
N GLY A 73 17.11 0.04 3.98
CA GLY A 73 17.43 0.08 2.54
C GLY A 73 16.21 0.18 1.62
N GLY A 74 15.02 0.47 2.18
CA GLY A 74 13.77 0.57 1.43
C GLY A 74 12.93 -0.70 1.43
N ILE A 75 11.71 -0.59 0.88
CA ILE A 75 10.72 -1.69 0.84
C ILE A 75 10.95 -2.70 -0.30
N ASN A 76 11.91 -2.43 -1.19
CA ASN A 76 12.26 -3.19 -2.42
C ASN A 76 11.83 -4.66 -2.44
#